data_AF-A0A0N4WAT1-F1
#
_entry.id   AF-A0A0N4WAT1-F1
#
_cell.length_a   1.000
_cell.length_b   1.000
_cell.length_c   1.000
_cell.angle_alpha   90.00
_cell.angle_beta   90.00
_cell.angle_gamma   90.00
#
_symmetry.space_group_name_H-M   'P 1'
#
loop_
_entity.id
_entity.type
_entity.pdbx_description
1 polymer ?
#
loop_
_entity_poly.entity_id
_entity_poly.type
_entity_poly.pdbx_seq_one_letter_code
_entity_poly.pdbx_strand_id
1 'polypeptide(L)' 'MCMLCNSRFSLLNRRHHCRACGRVACGSCCKEKATLEYMKDDPKKVPQRYY' A
#
# COMPACT_ATOMS: atom_id res chain seq x y z
N MET A 1 11.06 -9.24 1.03
CA MET A 1 10.24 -9.50 2.24
C MET A 1 9.37 -8.29 2.53
N CYS A 2 8.32 -8.46 3.34
CA CYS A 2 7.58 -7.35 3.96
C CYS A 2 8.51 -6.52 4.84
N MET A 3 8.53 -5.21 4.67
CA MET A 3 9.37 -4.29 5.46
C MET A 3 8.88 -4.10 6.90
N LEU A 4 7.69 -4.60 7.25
CA LEU A 4 7.09 -4.46 8.58
C LEU A 4 7.21 -5.72 9.44
N CYS A 5 7.03 -6.91 8.85
CA CYS A 5 7.06 -8.18 9.57
C CYS A 5 8.06 -9.20 9.02
N ASN A 6 8.87 -8.81 8.04
CA ASN A 6 9.86 -9.66 7.38
C ASN A 6 9.31 -10.92 6.69
N SER A 7 7.99 -11.03 6.50
CA SER A 7 7.38 -12.16 5.80
C SER A 7 7.84 -12.24 4.34
N ARG A 8 8.03 -13.46 3.83
CA ARG A 8 8.35 -13.69 2.42
C ARG A 8 7.09 -13.53 1.56
N PHE A 9 7.24 -12.87 0.42
CA PHE A 9 6.16 -12.78 -0.55
C PHE A 9 6.03 -14.08 -1.33
N SER A 10 4.80 -14.42 -1.69
CA SER A 10 4.45 -15.62 -2.46
C SER A 10 3.25 -15.32 -3.36
N LEU A 11 2.80 -16.29 -4.15
CA LEU A 11 1.60 -16.14 -4.98
C LEU A 11 0.35 -15.77 -4.16
N LEU A 12 0.27 -16.25 -2.92
CA LEU A 12 -0.81 -15.94 -1.99
C LEU A 12 -0.49 -14.70 -1.12
N ASN A 13 0.77 -14.54 -0.69
CA ASN A 13 1.22 -13.38 0.08
C ASN A 13 1.81 -12.31 -0.84
N ARG A 14 0.93 -11.56 -1.52
CA ARG A 14 1.31 -10.58 -2.55
C ARG A 14 2.00 -9.35 -1.95
N ARG A 15 2.77 -8.65 -2.79
CA ARG A 15 3.42 -7.38 -2.45
C ARG A 15 2.43 -6.22 -2.52
N HIS A 16 2.40 -5.42 -1.46
CA HIS A 16 1.65 -4.16 -1.41
C HIS A 16 2.64 -3.01 -1.27
N HIS A 17 2.46 -1.95 -2.07
CA HIS A 17 3.28 -0.75 -2.01
C HIS A 17 2.45 0.38 -1.39
N CYS A 18 2.92 0.93 -0.28
CA CYS A 18 2.32 2.13 0.28
C CYS A 18 2.68 3.30 -0.62
N ARG A 19 1.71 3.96 -1.27
CA ARG A 19 2.05 5.11 -2.13
C ARG A 19 2.31 6.41 -1.34
N ALA A 20 2.09 6.42 -0.03
CA ALA A 20 2.45 7.55 0.82
C ALA A 20 3.95 7.63 1.10
N CYS A 21 4.60 6.48 1.30
CA CYS A 21 6.01 6.39 1.70
C CYS A 21 6.87 5.45 0.85
N GLY A 22 6.30 4.75 -0.13
CA GLY A 22 6.99 3.82 -1.02
C GLY A 22 7.33 2.45 -0.43
N ARG A 23 7.06 2.20 0.86
CA ARG A 23 7.40 0.94 1.53
C ARG A 23 6.63 -0.25 0.96
N VAL A 24 7.26 -1.42 0.99
CA VAL A 24 6.69 -2.69 0.54
C VAL A 24 6.25 -3.52 1.75
N ALA A 25 4.96 -3.83 1.84
CA ALA A 25 4.35 -4.60 2.92
C ALA A 25 3.54 -5.79 2.40
N CYS A 26 3.16 -6.71 3.31
CA CYS A 26 2.19 -7.78 3.04
C CYS A 26 0.77 -7.34 3.41
N GLY A 27 -0.24 -8.00 2.85
CA GLY A 27 -1.65 -7.64 3.09
C GLY A 27 -2.07 -7.74 4.56
N SER A 28 -1.43 -8.59 5.37
CA SER A 28 -1.66 -8.69 6.81
C SER A 28 -1.14 -7.49 7.61
N CYS A 29 -0.06 -6.84 7.16
CA CYS A 29 0.46 -5.61 7.78
C CYS A 29 -0.20 -4.33 7.25
N CYS A 30 -0.99 -4.46 6.19
CA CYS A 30 -1.62 -3.37 5.46
C CYS A 30 -3.11 -3.68 5.24
N LYS A 31 -3.86 -3.80 6.35
CA LYS A 31 -5.30 -4.05 6.33
C LYS A 31 -6.12 -2.76 6.20
N GLU A 32 -5.56 -1.64 6.65
CA GLU A 32 -6.26 -0.37 6.75
C GLU A 32 -5.91 0.54 5.57
N LYS A 33 -6.94 1.11 4.94
CA LYS A 33 -6.81 1.97 3.75
C LYS A 33 -7.09 3.41 4.16
N ALA A 34 -6.07 4.26 4.17
CA ALA A 34 -6.23 5.70 4.36
C ALA A 34 -6.43 6.40 3.00
N THR A 35 -7.04 7.58 2.98
CA THR A 35 -7.05 8.46 1.80
C THR A 35 -5.91 9.46 1.93
N LEU A 36 -5.07 9.63 0.90
CA LEU A 36 -4.02 10.66 0.94
C LEU A 36 -4.61 11.99 0.45
N GLU A 37 -4.69 12.95 1.37
CA GLU A 37 -5.32 14.24 1.10
C GLU A 37 -4.54 15.10 0.11
N TYR A 38 -3.24 14.92 0.00
CA TYR A 38 -2.39 15.66 -0.94
C TYR A 38 -2.49 15.15 -2.39
N MET A 39 -3.21 14.05 -2.64
CA MET A 39 -3.50 13.57 -3.99
C MET A 39 -4.89 14.02 -4.49
N LYS A 40 -5.56 14.95 -3.77
CA LYS A 40 -6.87 15.49 -4.16
C LYS A 40 -6.82 16.35 -5.44
N ASP A 41 -5.68 16.97 -5.74
CA ASP A 41 -5.52 17.92 -6.85
C ASP A 41 -4.97 17.32 -8.15
N ASP A 42 -4.70 16.00 -8.19
CA ASP A 42 -4.24 15.38 -9.43
C ASP A 42 -5.45 15.15 -10.37
N PRO A 43 -5.52 15.80 -11.54
CA PRO A 43 -6.68 15.71 -12.45
C PRO A 43 -6.88 14.30 -13.00
N LYS A 44 -5.92 13.39 -12.78
CA LYS A 44 -5.98 11.99 -13.18
C LYS A 44 -6.31 11.12 -11.97
N LYS A 45 -7.61 10.82 -11.83
CA LYS A 45 -8.21 9.61 -11.25
C LYS A 45 -8.66 9.71 -9.79
N VAL A 46 -9.94 9.37 -9.62
CA VAL A 46 -10.61 8.69 -8.48
C VAL A 46 -9.69 8.41 -7.27
N PRO A 47 -10.05 8.78 -6.03
CA PRO A 47 -9.20 8.56 -4.86
C PRO A 47 -8.69 7.12 -4.83
N GLN A 48 -7.41 6.93 -5.15
CA GLN A 48 -6.82 5.60 -5.27
C GLN A 48 -6.59 5.08 -3.86
N ARG A 49 -7.49 4.21 -3.39
CA ARG A 49 -7.39 3.57 -2.08
C ARG A 49 -6.03 2.89 -1.95
N TYR A 50 -5.27 3.26 -0.93
CA TYR A 50 -3.93 2.74 -0.67
C TYR A 50 -4.05 1.41 0.07
N TYR A 51 -3.05 0.56 -0.11
CA TYR A 51 -2.82 -0.66 0.66
C TYR A 51 -1.49 -0.49 1.36
#